data_AF-A0A6I2QUK5-F1
#
_entry.id   AF-A0A6I2QUK5-F1
#
_cell.length_a   1.000
_cell.length_b   1.000
_cell.length_c   1.000
_cell.angle_alpha   90.00
_cell.angle_beta   90.00
_cell.angle_gamma   90.00
#
_symmetry.space_group_name_H-M   'P 1'
#
loop_
_entity.id
_entity.type
_entity.pdbx_description
1 polymer ?
#
loop_
_entity_poly.entity_id
_entity_poly.type
_entity_poly.pdbx_seq_one_letter_code
_entity_poly.pdbx_strand_id
1 'polypeptide(L)'
;MIKDNIKLGLMDVFRNKVVFCLMVLLIFSLGTIVESATDAYLRNTFAEFQLSEQAYSAVVLETTDDKGYDYSNTYGKKLDDIFLKNGHTYTTNSSLCRNCDTGIFVLYGKLNKNTSSRVFWLVDNKNVTDLKNEAEFEVVTHDAMDYDMMNQEIKSYIDYDKRVLLEIKSDKYKNVSGYKFQDGEVLGLIENAKFSEDEINKGIDRQFEKIFDDNKLMVINNTNKKHDDDENTFILKYIVPYCLITMGITILSFVIFFKYMLKSLQKEYKIHILSGARTKDIMARNSVFVVLVNVATFCLIFVLNGFAINIFSVVAFIYMILCILILEIVMYLILKRSDLIDLIGD
;
A
#
# COMPACT_ATOMS: atom_id res chain seq x y z
N MET A 1 33.48 -32.95 6.52
CA MET A 1 32.88 -32.88 5.17
C MET A 1 32.18 -31.54 4.90
N ILE A 2 31.02 -31.21 5.47
CA ILE A 2 30.33 -29.92 5.19
C ILE A 2 31.19 -28.71 5.62
N LYS A 3 31.76 -28.75 6.82
CA LYS A 3 32.66 -27.68 7.33
C LYS A 3 33.88 -27.45 6.42
N ASP A 4 34.43 -28.53 5.86
CA ASP A 4 35.59 -28.47 4.98
C ASP A 4 35.21 -27.89 3.60
N ASN A 5 34.05 -28.29 3.08
CA ASN A 5 33.48 -27.72 1.84
C ASN A 5 33.19 -26.21 2.01
N ILE A 6 32.68 -25.79 3.16
CA ILE A 6 32.44 -24.36 3.46
C ILE A 6 33.75 -23.58 3.50
N LYS A 7 34.77 -24.11 4.19
CA LYS A 7 36.09 -23.49 4.28
C LYS A 7 36.74 -23.34 2.90
N LEU A 8 36.67 -24.39 2.08
CA LEU A 8 37.19 -24.36 0.71
C LEU A 8 36.41 -23.38 -0.16
N GLY A 9 35.08 -23.34 -0.03
CA GLY A 9 34.23 -22.38 -0.76
C GLY A 9 34.56 -20.92 -0.42
N LEU A 10 34.85 -20.62 0.85
CA LEU A 10 35.34 -19.30 1.26
C LEU A 10 36.68 -18.96 0.59
N MET A 11 37.64 -19.89 0.59
CA MET A 11 38.94 -19.69 -0.07
C MET A 11 38.78 -19.43 -1.58
N ASP A 12 37.85 -20.12 -2.24
CA ASP A 12 37.55 -19.92 -3.67
C ASP A 12 36.99 -18.54 -3.96
N VAL A 13 36.13 -18.03 -3.08
CA VAL A 13 35.57 -16.67 -3.17
C VAL A 13 36.70 -15.65 -3.09
N PHE A 14 37.62 -15.79 -2.13
CA PHE A 14 38.78 -14.89 -2.01
C PHE A 14 39.70 -14.96 -3.24
N ARG A 15 39.89 -16.16 -3.82
CA ARG A 15 40.69 -16.33 -5.04
C ARG A 15 40.04 -15.70 -6.26
N ASN A 16 38.71 -15.71 -6.31
CA ASN A 16 37.91 -15.12 -7.39
C ASN A 16 37.25 -13.80 -6.98
N LYS A 17 37.93 -13.00 -6.14
CA LYS A 17 37.38 -11.75 -5.55
C LYS A 17 36.84 -10.75 -6.58
N VAL A 18 37.43 -10.67 -7.77
CA VAL A 18 36.96 -9.77 -8.84
C VAL A 18 35.59 -10.21 -9.34
N VAL A 19 35.42 -11.51 -9.59
CA VAL A 19 34.14 -12.11 -10.01
C VAL A 19 33.09 -11.95 -8.91
N PHE A 20 33.48 -12.16 -7.65
CA PHE A 20 32.63 -11.93 -6.51
C PHE A 20 32.11 -10.48 -6.47
N CYS A 21 33.01 -9.48 -6.53
CA CYS A 21 32.61 -8.08 -6.51
C CYS A 21 31.71 -7.69 -7.69
N LEU A 22 32.01 -8.17 -8.90
CA LEU A 22 31.17 -7.91 -10.07
C LEU A 22 29.77 -8.51 -9.91
N MET A 23 29.66 -9.73 -9.37
CA MET A 23 28.37 -10.35 -9.08
C MET A 23 27.58 -9.60 -8.01
N VAL A 24 28.24 -9.15 -6.94
CA VAL A 24 27.61 -8.31 -5.91
C VAL A 24 27.04 -7.04 -6.54
N LEU A 25 27.84 -6.34 -7.35
CA LEU A 25 27.39 -5.10 -8.02
C LEU A 25 26.22 -5.33 -8.98
N LEU A 26 26.23 -6.42 -9.77
CA LEU A 26 25.14 -6.73 -10.69
C LEU A 26 23.83 -7.00 -9.95
N ILE A 27 23.84 -7.89 -8.95
CA ILE A 27 22.64 -8.22 -8.18
C ILE A 27 22.18 -7.00 -7.38
N PHE A 28 23.11 -6.23 -6.82
CA PHE A 28 22.80 -4.99 -6.12
C PHE A 28 22.12 -3.97 -7.03
N SER A 29 22.66 -3.75 -8.24
CA SER A 29 22.06 -2.81 -9.21
C SER A 29 20.63 -3.21 -9.59
N LEU A 30 20.38 -4.49 -9.87
CA LEU A 30 19.04 -4.98 -10.15
C LEU A 30 18.12 -4.86 -8.94
N GLY A 31 18.60 -5.23 -7.75
CA GLY A 31 17.86 -5.13 -6.49
C GLY A 31 17.39 -3.71 -6.22
N THR A 32 18.28 -2.71 -6.33
CA THR A 32 17.93 -1.30 -6.10
C THR A 32 16.82 -0.79 -7.03
N ILE A 33 16.81 -1.24 -8.29
CA ILE A 33 15.78 -0.86 -9.26
C ILE A 33 14.45 -1.53 -8.94
N VAL A 34 14.47 -2.85 -8.68
CA VAL A 34 13.27 -3.62 -8.32
C VAL A 34 12.63 -3.07 -7.05
N GLU A 35 13.44 -2.78 -6.04
CA GLU A 35 12.98 -2.24 -4.78
C GLU A 35 12.37 -0.85 -4.94
N SER A 36 13.10 0.07 -5.58
CA SER A 36 12.62 1.45 -5.79
C SER A 36 11.32 1.47 -6.60
N ALA A 37 11.22 0.64 -7.63
CA ALA A 37 10.02 0.54 -8.46
C ALA A 37 8.84 -0.06 -7.71
N THR A 38 9.07 -1.10 -6.90
CA THR A 38 8.03 -1.73 -6.09
C THR A 38 7.51 -0.76 -5.02
N ASP A 39 8.41 -0.03 -4.37
CA ASP A 39 8.11 0.95 -3.34
C ASP A 39 7.31 2.15 -3.90
N ALA A 40 7.72 2.69 -5.06
CA ALA A 40 6.95 3.71 -5.77
C ALA A 40 5.55 3.19 -6.17
N TYR A 41 5.49 1.98 -6.75
CA TYR A 41 4.23 1.36 -7.14
C TYR A 41 3.26 1.18 -5.95
N LEU A 42 3.76 0.68 -4.82
CA LEU A 42 2.96 0.48 -3.62
C LEU A 42 2.50 1.80 -3.01
N ARG A 43 3.37 2.81 -2.94
CA ARG A 43 2.99 4.15 -2.44
C ARG A 43 1.92 4.78 -3.29
N ASN A 44 2.05 4.72 -4.61
CA ASN A 44 1.07 5.31 -5.52
C ASN A 44 -0.24 4.54 -5.50
N THR A 45 -0.19 3.21 -5.49
CA THR A 45 -1.40 2.39 -5.31
C THR A 45 -2.10 2.72 -4.00
N PHE A 46 -1.34 2.91 -2.91
CA PHE A 46 -1.90 3.28 -1.62
C PHE A 46 -2.43 4.72 -1.60
N ALA A 47 -1.76 5.66 -2.27
CA ALA A 47 -2.22 7.03 -2.40
C ALA A 47 -3.50 7.12 -3.25
N GLU A 48 -3.57 6.42 -4.37
CA GLU A 48 -4.80 6.29 -5.17
C GLU A 48 -5.93 5.68 -4.34
N PHE A 49 -5.61 4.65 -3.55
CA PHE A 49 -6.56 4.04 -2.64
C PHE A 49 -7.07 5.06 -1.60
N GLN A 50 -6.19 5.82 -0.95
CA GLN A 50 -6.57 6.86 0.00
C GLN A 50 -7.34 8.02 -0.64
N LEU A 51 -6.96 8.48 -1.83
CA LEU A 51 -7.67 9.53 -2.57
C LEU A 51 -9.04 9.05 -3.07
N SER A 52 -9.18 7.76 -3.35
CA SER A 52 -10.50 7.14 -3.60
C SER A 52 -11.38 7.10 -2.35
N GLU A 53 -10.79 7.20 -1.15
CA GLU A 53 -11.50 7.30 0.12
C GLU A 53 -11.83 8.74 0.51
N GLN A 54 -10.90 9.67 0.33
CA GLN A 54 -11.08 11.10 0.62
C GLN A 54 -11.15 11.89 -0.69
N ALA A 55 -12.35 11.90 -1.28
CA ALA A 55 -12.57 12.44 -2.62
C ALA A 55 -12.31 13.96 -2.72
N TYR A 56 -12.31 14.65 -1.59
CA TYR A 56 -12.06 16.09 -1.51
C TYR A 56 -11.08 16.43 -0.38
N SER A 57 -10.24 17.45 -0.60
CA SER A 57 -9.43 18.08 0.46
C SER A 57 -9.92 19.52 0.66
N ALA A 58 -10.19 19.90 1.91
CA ALA A 58 -10.63 21.25 2.25
C ALA A 58 -9.44 22.08 2.74
N VAL A 59 -9.05 23.10 1.98
CA VAL A 59 -7.92 23.99 2.29
C VAL A 59 -8.47 25.33 2.76
N VAL A 60 -8.18 25.69 4.01
CA VAL A 60 -8.52 27.00 4.57
C VAL A 60 -7.59 28.05 3.97
N LEU A 61 -8.14 29.00 3.21
CA LEU A 61 -7.37 30.02 2.49
C LEU A 61 -7.02 31.22 3.37
N GLU A 62 -7.76 31.46 4.46
CA GLU A 62 -7.55 32.60 5.34
C GLU A 62 -7.89 32.20 6.79
N THR A 63 -6.89 32.20 7.67
CA THR A 63 -7.12 32.12 9.12
C THR A 63 -7.68 33.48 9.55
N THR A 64 -8.99 33.56 9.75
CA THR A 64 -9.63 34.78 10.25
C THR A 64 -9.13 35.15 11.64
N ASP A 65 -9.18 36.44 11.97
CA ASP A 65 -8.90 37.02 13.30
C ASP A 65 -9.49 36.18 14.45
N ASP A 66 -8.95 36.38 15.67
CA ASP A 66 -9.18 35.67 16.95
C ASP A 66 -10.62 35.18 17.31
N LYS A 67 -11.64 35.55 16.55
CA LYS A 67 -13.04 35.13 16.69
C LYS A 67 -13.43 33.88 15.87
N GLY A 68 -12.57 33.37 14.98
CA GLY A 68 -12.84 32.18 14.16
C GLY A 68 -13.89 32.42 13.05
N TYR A 69 -13.94 31.55 12.04
CA TYR A 69 -14.90 31.62 10.94
C TYR A 69 -16.01 30.60 11.17
N ASP A 70 -17.28 31.02 11.17
CA ASP A 70 -18.41 30.12 11.38
C ASP A 70 -18.74 29.35 10.10
N TYR A 71 -18.07 28.20 9.92
CA TYR A 71 -18.27 27.34 8.75
C TYR A 71 -19.66 26.71 8.76
N SER A 72 -20.22 26.41 9.94
CA SER A 72 -21.52 25.76 10.07
C SER A 72 -22.66 26.63 9.55
N ASN A 73 -22.70 27.92 9.93
CA ASN A 73 -23.74 28.82 9.42
C ASN A 73 -23.51 29.21 7.95
N THR A 74 -22.26 29.31 7.51
CA THR A 74 -21.92 29.67 6.13
C THR A 74 -22.26 28.57 5.14
N TYR A 75 -21.90 27.32 5.45
CA TYR A 75 -21.99 26.19 4.51
C TYR A 75 -23.13 25.23 4.84
N GLY A 76 -23.65 25.20 6.07
CA GLY A 76 -24.64 24.20 6.50
C GLY A 76 -25.84 24.08 5.56
N LYS A 77 -26.47 25.20 5.16
CA LYS A 77 -27.58 25.18 4.20
C LYS A 77 -27.17 24.73 2.80
N LYS A 78 -25.97 25.11 2.34
CA LYS A 78 -25.47 24.72 1.01
C LYS A 78 -25.17 23.22 0.96
N LEU A 79 -24.60 22.67 2.05
CA LEU A 79 -24.38 21.23 2.23
C LEU A 79 -25.71 20.48 2.35
N ASP A 80 -26.70 21.06 3.03
CA ASP A 80 -28.06 20.50 3.09
C ASP A 80 -28.68 20.32 1.71
N ASP A 81 -28.60 21.35 0.86
CA ASP A 81 -29.19 21.33 -0.49
C ASP A 81 -28.60 20.25 -1.40
N ILE A 82 -27.31 19.92 -1.23
CA ILE A 82 -26.65 18.84 -1.96
C ILE A 82 -27.02 17.48 -1.36
N PHE A 83 -26.68 17.25 -0.09
CA PHE A 83 -26.70 15.92 0.50
C PHE A 83 -28.12 15.41 0.81
N LEU A 84 -29.13 16.28 0.91
CA LEU A 84 -30.53 15.83 0.95
C LEU A 84 -30.96 15.09 -0.34
N LYS A 85 -30.30 15.39 -1.46
CA LYS A 85 -30.69 14.88 -2.78
C LYS A 85 -29.68 13.88 -3.33
N ASN A 86 -28.38 14.16 -3.18
CA ASN A 86 -27.32 13.45 -3.87
C ASN A 86 -26.12 13.23 -2.95
N GLY A 87 -25.32 12.21 -3.25
CA GLY A 87 -24.09 11.93 -2.53
C GLY A 87 -24.31 11.55 -1.06
N HIS A 88 -23.20 11.38 -0.37
CA HIS A 88 -23.15 11.04 1.05
C HIS A 88 -21.89 11.62 1.68
N THR A 89 -21.91 11.72 3.00
CA THR A 89 -20.78 12.16 3.81
C THR A 89 -20.94 11.66 5.23
N TYR A 90 -19.88 11.79 6.03
CA TYR A 90 -19.94 11.57 7.47
C TYR A 90 -19.04 12.52 8.23
N THR A 91 -19.36 12.69 9.50
CA THR A 91 -18.50 13.36 10.46
C THR A 91 -18.81 12.88 11.87
N THR A 92 -18.11 13.41 12.87
CA THR A 92 -18.50 13.28 14.28
C THR A 92 -19.10 14.59 14.76
N ASN A 93 -20.00 14.53 15.73
CA ASN A 93 -20.52 15.74 16.37
C ASN A 93 -20.08 15.76 17.84
N SER A 94 -19.01 16.49 18.14
CA SER A 94 -18.41 16.56 19.48
C SER A 94 -19.39 17.07 20.54
N SER A 95 -20.31 17.97 20.20
CA SER A 95 -21.33 18.46 21.12
C SER A 95 -22.33 17.37 21.50
N LEU A 96 -22.87 16.66 20.51
CA LEU A 96 -23.76 15.52 20.69
C LEU A 96 -23.04 14.38 21.43
N CYS A 97 -21.80 14.08 21.05
CA CYS A 97 -20.99 13.06 21.71
C CYS A 97 -20.76 13.37 23.20
N ARG A 98 -20.50 14.65 23.54
CA ARG A 98 -20.34 15.09 24.93
C ARG A 98 -21.65 15.06 25.70
N ASN A 99 -22.75 15.47 25.09
CA ASN A 99 -24.07 15.51 25.75
C ASN A 99 -24.57 14.09 26.06
N CYS A 100 -24.28 13.13 25.17
CA CYS A 100 -24.73 11.76 25.31
C CYS A 100 -23.65 10.81 25.87
N ASP A 101 -22.46 11.32 26.20
CA ASP A 101 -21.27 10.55 26.64
C ASP A 101 -20.99 9.31 25.76
N THR A 102 -21.13 9.48 24.44
CA THR A 102 -20.96 8.38 23.47
C THR A 102 -20.33 8.87 22.17
N GLY A 103 -19.49 8.04 21.55
CA GLY A 103 -19.02 8.28 20.20
C GLY A 103 -20.14 8.08 19.19
N ILE A 104 -20.52 9.14 18.48
CA ILE A 104 -21.56 9.14 17.45
C ILE A 104 -20.95 9.59 16.13
N PHE A 105 -20.96 8.70 15.15
CA PHE A 105 -20.72 9.09 13.76
C PHE A 105 -22.05 9.48 13.13
N VAL A 106 -22.12 10.70 12.63
CA VAL A 106 -23.27 11.21 11.89
C VAL A 106 -23.02 10.91 10.42
N LEU A 107 -23.85 10.04 9.85
CA LEU A 107 -23.85 9.68 8.45
C LEU A 107 -24.97 10.47 7.76
N TYR A 108 -24.65 11.18 6.68
CA TYR A 108 -25.58 12.05 5.99
C TYR A 108 -25.62 11.74 4.48
N GLY A 109 -26.80 11.77 3.89
CA GLY A 109 -27.03 11.58 2.46
C GLY A 109 -27.68 10.25 2.08
N LYS A 110 -27.53 9.84 0.82
CA LYS A 110 -28.19 8.67 0.24
C LYS A 110 -27.46 7.38 0.63
N LEU A 111 -27.64 6.93 1.87
CA LEU A 111 -26.93 5.79 2.46
C LEU A 111 -27.73 4.50 2.49
N ASN A 112 -29.03 4.54 2.20
CA ASN A 112 -29.94 3.39 2.26
C ASN A 112 -30.85 3.37 1.03
N LYS A 113 -30.96 2.20 0.40
CA LYS A 113 -31.72 2.01 -0.87
C LYS A 113 -33.23 2.02 -0.66
N ASN A 114 -33.68 1.73 0.56
CA ASN A 114 -35.06 1.39 0.88
C ASN A 114 -35.81 2.47 1.67
N THR A 115 -35.13 3.55 2.08
CA THR A 115 -35.73 4.68 2.81
C THR A 115 -35.39 6.00 2.14
N SER A 116 -36.30 6.97 2.29
CA SER A 116 -36.07 8.36 1.90
C SER A 116 -35.27 9.13 2.96
N SER A 117 -35.02 8.54 4.13
CA SER A 117 -34.19 9.17 5.16
C SER A 117 -32.77 9.41 4.66
N ARG A 118 -32.21 10.52 5.12
CA ARG A 118 -30.89 11.02 4.76
C ARG A 118 -29.95 11.09 5.94
N VAL A 119 -30.39 10.69 7.13
CA VAL A 119 -29.64 10.90 8.36
C VAL A 119 -29.64 9.65 9.20
N PHE A 120 -28.44 9.16 9.46
CA PHE A 120 -28.23 7.98 10.28
C PHE A 120 -27.12 8.24 11.30
N TRP A 121 -27.25 7.64 12.48
CA TRP A 121 -26.18 7.60 13.47
C TRP A 121 -25.62 6.20 13.58
N LEU A 122 -24.29 6.08 13.55
CA LEU A 122 -23.59 4.87 13.91
C LEU A 122 -23.05 5.02 15.34
N VAL A 123 -23.56 4.20 16.25
CA VAL A 123 -23.31 4.31 17.69
C VAL A 123 -23.02 2.95 18.32
N ASP A 124 -22.33 2.92 19.45
CA ASP A 124 -22.16 1.68 20.20
C ASP A 124 -23.52 1.18 20.74
N ASN A 125 -23.79 -0.12 20.57
CA ASN A 125 -25.07 -0.77 20.91
C ASN A 125 -25.47 -0.55 22.38
N LYS A 126 -24.48 -0.54 23.29
CA LYS A 126 -24.69 -0.30 24.72
C LYS A 126 -25.28 1.08 25.04
N ASN A 127 -25.10 2.07 24.17
CA ASN A 127 -25.45 3.48 24.42
C ASN A 127 -26.80 3.88 23.78
N VAL A 128 -27.48 2.96 23.08
CA VAL A 128 -28.72 3.25 22.34
C VAL A 128 -29.84 3.73 23.26
N THR A 129 -29.95 3.18 24.46
CA THR A 129 -31.02 3.55 25.40
C THR A 129 -30.90 5.00 25.85
N ASP A 130 -29.67 5.50 26.00
CA ASP A 130 -29.39 6.86 26.47
C ASP A 130 -29.74 7.92 25.42
N LEU A 131 -29.71 7.53 24.14
CA LEU A 131 -30.05 8.41 23.02
C LEU A 131 -31.54 8.68 22.87
N LYS A 132 -32.42 7.87 23.49
CA LYS A 132 -33.88 8.01 23.35
C LYS A 132 -34.41 9.34 23.88
N ASN A 133 -33.67 9.96 24.80
CA ASN A 133 -34.01 11.28 25.34
C ASN A 133 -33.53 12.43 24.44
N GLU A 134 -32.59 12.15 23.52
CA GLU A 134 -31.96 13.16 22.65
C GLU A 134 -32.66 13.25 21.29
N ALA A 135 -33.04 12.12 20.70
CA ALA A 135 -33.67 12.06 19.39
C ALA A 135 -34.65 10.90 19.28
N GLU A 136 -35.67 11.08 18.46
CA GLU A 136 -36.49 9.99 17.95
C GLU A 136 -35.75 9.28 16.81
N PHE A 137 -35.62 7.96 16.91
CA PHE A 137 -34.93 7.14 15.91
C PHE A 137 -35.49 5.71 15.85
N GLU A 138 -35.22 5.05 14.74
CA GLU A 138 -35.49 3.62 14.54
C GLU A 138 -34.17 2.87 14.39
N VAL A 139 -34.03 1.72 15.06
CA VAL A 139 -32.87 0.84 14.86
C VAL A 139 -33.07 0.12 13.53
N VAL A 140 -32.12 0.28 12.62
CA VAL A 140 -32.16 -0.29 11.27
C VAL A 140 -31.03 -1.28 11.07
N THR A 141 -31.28 -2.32 10.27
CA THR A 141 -30.25 -3.32 9.98
C THR A 141 -29.17 -2.70 9.10
N HIS A 142 -27.92 -3.07 9.31
CA HIS A 142 -26.85 -2.59 8.46
C HIS A 142 -26.98 -3.13 7.01
N ASP A 143 -27.66 -4.27 6.80
CA ASP A 143 -27.97 -4.83 5.47
C ASP A 143 -28.82 -3.89 4.60
N ALA A 144 -29.55 -2.96 5.22
CA ALA A 144 -30.32 -1.96 4.49
C ALA A 144 -29.45 -0.82 3.94
N MET A 145 -28.19 -0.69 4.39
CA MET A 145 -27.28 0.34 3.91
C MET A 145 -26.62 -0.04 2.59
N ASP A 146 -26.41 0.98 1.75
CA ASP A 146 -25.62 0.85 0.54
C ASP A 146 -24.14 0.91 0.88
N TYR A 147 -23.55 -0.25 1.21
CA TYR A 147 -22.14 -0.36 1.57
C TYR A 147 -21.19 0.14 0.48
N ASP A 148 -21.60 0.08 -0.79
CA ASP A 148 -20.78 0.61 -1.88
C ASP A 148 -20.65 2.14 -1.80
N MET A 149 -21.57 2.79 -1.09
CA MET A 149 -21.59 4.23 -0.79
C MET A 149 -21.02 4.54 0.61
N MET A 150 -20.03 3.80 1.08
CA MET A 150 -19.32 4.10 2.34
C MET A 150 -17.80 3.98 2.19
N ASN A 151 -17.07 4.86 2.89
CA ASN A 151 -15.62 4.80 3.00
C ASN A 151 -15.17 3.59 3.83
N GLN A 152 -13.98 3.03 3.58
CA GLN A 152 -13.51 1.89 4.40
C GLN A 152 -13.39 2.26 5.87
N GLU A 153 -13.06 3.51 6.20
CA GLU A 153 -13.04 3.94 7.60
C GLU A 153 -14.39 3.63 8.27
N ILE A 154 -15.51 4.08 7.70
CA ILE A 154 -16.85 3.77 8.21
C ILE A 154 -17.12 2.27 8.18
N LYS A 155 -16.74 1.56 7.12
CA LYS A 155 -16.89 0.08 7.04
C LYS A 155 -16.15 -0.62 8.18
N SER A 156 -14.96 -0.14 8.56
CA SER A 156 -14.16 -0.69 9.65
C SER A 156 -14.78 -0.46 11.02
N TYR A 157 -15.59 0.60 11.16
CA TYR A 157 -16.37 0.89 12.37
C TYR A 157 -17.72 0.18 12.42
N ILE A 158 -18.19 -0.42 11.31
CA ILE A 158 -19.37 -1.30 11.30
C ILE A 158 -18.94 -2.68 11.82
N ASP A 159 -18.61 -2.73 13.11
CA ASP A 159 -18.55 -3.97 13.86
C ASP A 159 -19.99 -4.33 14.26
N TYR A 160 -20.58 -5.27 13.52
CA TYR A 160 -21.99 -5.68 13.64
C TYR A 160 -22.38 -6.09 15.07
N ASP A 161 -21.42 -6.53 15.90
CA ASP A 161 -21.67 -6.94 17.28
C ASP A 161 -21.57 -5.77 18.28
N LYS A 162 -20.85 -4.70 17.92
CA LYS A 162 -20.56 -3.58 18.83
C LYS A 162 -21.34 -2.32 18.52
N ARG A 163 -21.68 -2.08 17.26
CA ARG A 163 -22.33 -0.84 16.81
C ARG A 163 -23.66 -1.12 16.15
N VAL A 164 -24.57 -0.16 16.25
CA VAL A 164 -25.87 -0.18 15.60
C VAL A 164 -26.07 1.08 14.78
N LEU A 165 -26.86 0.93 13.73
CA LEU A 165 -27.32 2.02 12.90
C LEU A 165 -28.69 2.51 13.38
N LEU A 166 -28.80 3.81 13.59
CA LEU A 166 -30.05 4.48 13.97
C LEU A 166 -30.49 5.40 12.84
N GLU A 167 -31.68 5.17 12.29
CA GLU A 167 -32.33 6.09 11.36
C GLU A 167 -33.02 7.20 12.15
N ILE A 168 -32.56 8.44 11.96
CA ILE A 168 -33.03 9.57 12.76
C ILE A 168 -34.33 10.12 12.18
N LYS A 169 -35.36 10.22 13.03
CA LYS A 169 -36.68 10.78 12.69
C LYS A 169 -36.90 12.17 13.29
N SER A 170 -36.07 12.56 14.26
CA SER A 170 -36.15 13.86 14.93
C SER A 170 -35.98 15.04 13.96
N ASP A 171 -36.93 15.98 13.99
CA ASP A 171 -36.83 17.24 13.23
C ASP A 171 -35.60 18.08 13.62
N LYS A 172 -35.10 17.94 14.86
CA LYS A 172 -33.90 18.63 15.36
C LYS A 172 -32.64 18.25 14.56
N TYR A 173 -32.60 17.02 14.05
CA TYR A 173 -31.42 16.39 13.46
C TYR A 173 -31.61 16.02 12.00
N LYS A 174 -32.57 16.66 11.34
CA LYS A 174 -32.99 16.35 9.97
C LYS A 174 -32.02 16.87 8.89
N ASN A 175 -31.15 17.81 9.26
CA ASN A 175 -30.26 18.50 8.33
C ASN A 175 -28.94 18.87 9.02
N VAL A 176 -27.88 19.10 8.25
CA VAL A 176 -26.53 19.50 8.69
C VAL A 176 -26.60 20.72 9.60
N SER A 177 -27.43 21.70 9.24
CA SER A 177 -27.60 22.93 10.03
C SER A 177 -28.19 22.68 11.44
N GLY A 178 -29.00 21.63 11.64
CA GLY A 178 -29.57 21.26 12.93
C GLY A 178 -28.55 20.75 13.95
N TYR A 179 -27.42 20.21 13.47
CA TYR A 179 -26.36 19.65 14.31
C TYR A 179 -25.41 20.70 14.93
N LYS A 180 -25.41 21.94 14.42
CA LYS A 180 -24.51 23.02 14.86
C LYS A 180 -23.05 22.54 14.95
N PHE A 181 -22.56 21.95 13.85
CA PHE A 181 -21.22 21.40 13.77
C PHE A 181 -20.14 22.46 14.06
N GLN A 182 -19.04 22.04 14.66
CA GLN A 182 -17.83 22.86 14.76
C GLN A 182 -17.12 22.91 13.41
N ASP A 183 -16.23 23.89 13.24
CA ASP A 183 -15.52 24.13 11.98
C ASP A 183 -14.81 22.88 11.46
N GLY A 184 -14.06 22.18 12.33
CA GLY A 184 -13.39 20.92 11.96
C GLY A 184 -14.35 19.80 11.58
N GLU A 185 -15.57 19.79 12.12
CA GLU A 185 -16.59 18.81 11.79
C GLU A 185 -17.24 19.10 10.44
N VAL A 186 -17.38 20.39 10.08
CA VAL A 186 -17.80 20.83 8.74
C VAL A 186 -16.74 20.50 7.70
N LEU A 187 -15.46 20.69 8.01
CA LEU A 187 -14.37 20.22 7.14
C LEU A 187 -14.43 18.70 6.94
N GLY A 188 -14.68 17.94 8.01
CA GLY A 188 -14.92 16.49 7.93
C GLY A 188 -16.06 16.12 6.99
N LEU A 189 -17.18 16.86 7.00
CA LEU A 189 -18.28 16.64 6.06
C LEU A 189 -17.89 16.89 4.60
N ILE A 190 -16.98 17.83 4.35
CA ILE A 190 -16.53 18.17 3.00
C ILE A 190 -15.54 17.12 2.50
N GLU A 191 -14.57 16.77 3.33
CA GLU A 191 -13.49 15.84 2.99
C GLU A 191 -14.00 14.42 2.76
N ASN A 192 -15.00 14.01 3.53
CA ASN A 192 -15.65 12.70 3.42
C ASN A 192 -16.83 12.69 2.44
N ALA A 193 -17.06 13.78 1.71
CA ALA A 193 -18.10 13.84 0.69
C ALA A 193 -17.80 12.89 -0.46
N LYS A 194 -18.80 12.13 -0.90
CA LYS A 194 -18.69 11.24 -2.05
C LYS A 194 -19.96 11.22 -2.89
N PHE A 195 -19.76 11.02 -4.18
CA PHE A 195 -20.81 10.96 -5.19
C PHE A 195 -20.65 9.67 -6.01
N SER A 196 -21.77 9.06 -6.37
CA SER A 196 -21.80 7.90 -7.27
C SER A 196 -21.41 8.30 -8.70
N GLU A 197 -20.98 7.34 -9.52
CA GLU A 197 -20.60 7.61 -10.92
C GLU A 197 -21.72 8.29 -11.73
N ASP A 198 -22.98 7.91 -11.51
CA ASP A 198 -24.13 8.54 -12.16
C ASP A 198 -24.31 10.01 -11.74
N GLU A 199 -24.06 10.33 -10.46
CA GLU A 199 -24.10 11.71 -9.95
C GLU A 199 -22.94 12.55 -10.49
N ILE A 200 -21.74 11.97 -10.61
CA ILE A 200 -20.56 12.60 -11.24
C ILE A 200 -20.84 12.88 -12.72
N ASN A 201 -21.42 11.91 -13.45
CA ASN A 201 -21.79 12.10 -14.85
C ASN A 201 -22.85 13.20 -15.05
N LYS A 202 -23.71 13.42 -14.04
CA LYS A 202 -24.67 14.55 -14.01
C LYS A 202 -24.06 15.87 -13.54
N GLY A 203 -22.78 15.89 -13.19
CA GLY A 203 -22.03 17.07 -12.76
C GLY A 203 -22.40 17.55 -11.35
N ILE A 204 -22.88 16.65 -10.48
CA ILE A 204 -23.19 16.98 -9.07
C ILE A 204 -21.92 17.29 -8.29
N ASP A 205 -20.82 16.60 -8.57
CA ASP A 205 -19.47 16.87 -8.03
C ASP A 205 -19.04 18.32 -8.28
N ARG A 206 -19.28 18.83 -9.49
CA ARG A 206 -18.98 20.23 -9.85
C ARG A 206 -19.92 21.22 -9.18
N GLN A 207 -21.18 20.84 -8.94
CA GLN A 207 -22.11 21.68 -8.17
C GLN A 207 -21.68 21.78 -6.71
N PHE A 208 -21.17 20.68 -6.16
CA PHE A 208 -20.59 20.65 -4.83
C PHE A 208 -19.33 21.52 -4.73
N GLU A 209 -18.39 21.42 -5.67
CA GLU A 209 -17.19 22.28 -5.71
C GLU A 209 -17.54 23.78 -5.75
N LYS A 210 -18.53 24.14 -6.57
CA LYS A 210 -19.01 25.54 -6.71
C LYS A 210 -19.56 26.17 -5.43
N ILE A 211 -19.90 25.37 -4.41
CA ILE A 211 -20.29 25.90 -3.09
C ILE A 211 -19.17 26.76 -2.48
N PHE A 212 -17.93 26.45 -2.84
CA PHE A 212 -16.72 26.95 -2.21
C PHE A 212 -15.98 28.02 -3.01
N ASP A 213 -16.28 28.20 -4.31
CA ASP A 213 -15.56 29.10 -5.25
C ASP A 213 -15.43 30.56 -4.77
N ASP A 214 -16.43 31.10 -4.06
CA ASP A 214 -16.47 32.51 -3.63
C ASP A 214 -16.08 32.73 -2.15
N ASN A 215 -15.45 31.75 -1.48
CA ASN A 215 -15.33 31.77 -0.02
C ASN A 215 -13.92 31.45 0.52
N LYS A 216 -13.74 31.58 1.84
CA LYS A 216 -12.46 31.39 2.57
C LYS A 216 -11.97 29.94 2.64
N LEU A 217 -12.63 29.03 1.92
CA LEU A 217 -12.32 27.61 1.86
C LEU A 217 -12.20 27.21 0.40
N MET A 218 -11.05 26.65 0.03
CA MET A 218 -10.86 26.00 -1.26
C MET A 218 -11.08 24.52 -1.10
N VAL A 219 -11.89 23.92 -1.99
CA VAL A 219 -12.10 22.47 -2.00
C VAL A 219 -11.44 21.91 -3.24
N ILE A 220 -10.49 20.99 -3.03
CA ILE A 220 -9.73 20.33 -4.10
C ILE A 220 -10.33 18.95 -4.30
N ASN A 221 -10.80 18.67 -5.51
CA ASN A 221 -11.25 17.34 -5.88
C ASN A 221 -10.06 16.44 -6.22
N ASN A 222 -9.92 15.37 -5.44
CA ASN A 222 -8.85 14.39 -5.55
C ASN A 222 -9.17 13.26 -6.54
N THR A 223 -10.46 13.06 -6.86
CA THR A 223 -10.94 12.00 -7.77
C THR A 223 -10.86 12.37 -9.25
N ASN A 224 -10.86 13.67 -9.57
CA ASN A 224 -10.88 14.17 -10.95
C ASN A 224 -9.51 14.29 -11.63
N LYS A 225 -8.41 13.92 -10.96
CA LYS A 225 -7.12 13.72 -11.62
C LYS A 225 -6.94 12.24 -11.98
N LYS A 226 -7.66 11.78 -13.01
CA LYS A 226 -7.15 10.69 -13.84
C LYS A 226 -5.84 11.19 -14.44
N HIS A 227 -4.72 10.91 -13.77
CA HIS A 227 -3.43 11.09 -14.39
C HIS A 227 -3.33 10.01 -15.48
N ASP A 228 -3.67 10.38 -16.73
CA ASP A 228 -3.45 9.53 -17.91
C ASP A 228 -1.96 9.17 -18.09
N ASP A 229 -1.06 9.87 -17.39
CA ASP A 229 0.35 9.57 -17.20
C ASP A 229 0.64 9.12 -15.74
N ASP A 230 -0.09 8.11 -15.28
CA ASP A 230 0.13 7.51 -13.97
C ASP A 230 1.52 6.84 -13.89
N GLU A 231 2.28 7.19 -12.85
CA GLU A 231 3.62 6.64 -12.56
C GLU A 231 3.60 5.11 -12.50
N ASN A 232 2.52 4.49 -12.02
CA ASN A 232 2.39 3.03 -12.03
C ASN A 232 2.33 2.48 -13.45
N THR A 233 1.64 3.17 -14.36
CA THR A 233 1.61 2.82 -15.78
C THR A 233 3.01 2.91 -16.40
N PHE A 234 3.80 3.93 -16.05
CA PHE A 234 5.21 4.02 -16.46
C PHE A 234 6.05 2.87 -15.92
N ILE A 235 5.93 2.54 -14.62
CA ILE A 235 6.65 1.44 -13.97
C ILE A 235 6.33 0.12 -14.68
N LEU A 236 5.06 -0.19 -14.90
CA LEU A 236 4.63 -1.43 -15.54
C LEU A 236 5.07 -1.52 -17.00
N LYS A 237 5.00 -0.42 -17.75
CA LYS A 237 5.29 -0.41 -19.19
C LYS A 237 6.78 -0.39 -19.51
N TYR A 238 7.61 0.24 -18.69
CA TYR A 238 9.02 0.46 -19.00
C TYR A 238 9.98 -0.18 -17.98
N ILE A 239 9.70 -0.03 -16.68
CA ILE A 239 10.62 -0.52 -15.64
C ILE A 239 10.54 -2.03 -15.50
N VAL A 240 9.34 -2.63 -15.51
CA VAL A 240 9.19 -4.10 -15.42
C VAL A 240 9.90 -4.82 -16.57
N PRO A 241 9.69 -4.46 -17.86
CA PRO A 241 10.46 -5.05 -18.96
C PRO A 241 11.96 -4.86 -18.83
N TYR A 242 12.40 -3.69 -18.37
CA TYR A 242 13.82 -3.41 -18.12
C TYR A 242 14.40 -4.32 -17.02
N CYS A 243 13.67 -4.54 -15.93
CA CYS A 243 14.03 -5.49 -14.87
C CYS A 243 14.15 -6.92 -15.40
N LEU A 244 13.25 -7.36 -16.29
CA LEU A 244 13.33 -8.69 -16.91
C LEU A 244 14.57 -8.85 -17.81
N ILE A 245 14.89 -7.83 -18.61
CA ILE A 245 16.08 -7.84 -19.48
C ILE A 245 17.35 -7.88 -18.62
N THR A 246 17.46 -7.01 -17.62
CA THR A 246 18.62 -6.95 -16.71
C THR A 246 18.77 -8.19 -15.85
N MET A 247 17.67 -8.84 -15.46
CA MET A 247 17.68 -10.16 -14.84
C MET A 247 18.27 -11.21 -15.78
N GLY A 248 17.88 -11.23 -17.05
CA GLY A 248 18.45 -12.11 -18.06
C GLY A 248 19.96 -11.90 -18.25
N ILE A 249 20.41 -10.63 -18.29
CA ILE A 249 21.83 -10.27 -18.34
C ILE A 249 22.56 -10.77 -17.09
N THR A 250 21.99 -10.59 -15.90
CA THR A 250 22.58 -11.03 -14.64
C THR A 250 22.77 -12.55 -14.61
N ILE A 251 21.76 -13.31 -15.07
CA ILE A 251 21.85 -14.76 -15.18
C ILE A 251 22.94 -15.17 -16.20
N LEU A 252 23.02 -14.51 -17.35
CA LEU A 252 24.04 -14.79 -18.36
C LEU A 252 25.45 -14.51 -17.84
N SER A 253 25.66 -13.36 -17.17
CA SER A 253 26.90 -13.01 -16.50
C SER A 253 27.28 -14.05 -15.45
N PHE A 254 26.32 -14.50 -14.65
CA PHE A 254 26.56 -15.58 -13.69
C PHE A 254 27.01 -16.88 -14.36
N VAL A 255 26.38 -17.29 -15.46
CA VAL A 255 26.79 -18.49 -16.22
C VAL A 255 28.23 -18.37 -16.70
N ILE A 256 28.61 -17.23 -17.27
CA ILE A 256 29.97 -16.97 -17.79
C ILE A 256 30.99 -17.02 -16.65
N PHE A 257 30.72 -16.30 -15.58
CA PHE A 257 31.59 -16.21 -14.42
C PHE A 257 31.72 -17.55 -13.69
N PHE A 258 30.63 -18.29 -13.54
CA PHE A 258 30.64 -19.59 -12.91
C PHE A 258 31.47 -20.59 -13.72
N LYS A 259 31.30 -20.63 -15.05
CA LYS A 259 32.16 -21.45 -15.93
C LYS A 259 33.64 -21.08 -15.82
N TYR A 260 33.96 -19.79 -15.74
CA TYR A 260 35.33 -19.33 -15.52
C TYR A 260 35.89 -19.84 -14.19
N MET A 261 35.12 -19.74 -13.10
CA MET A 261 35.52 -20.27 -11.79
C MET A 261 35.71 -21.79 -11.83
N LEU A 262 34.81 -22.54 -12.46
CA LEU A 262 34.96 -24.00 -12.63
C LEU A 262 36.26 -24.36 -13.35
N LYS A 263 36.61 -23.64 -14.41
CA LYS A 263 37.87 -23.85 -15.16
C LYS A 263 39.10 -23.52 -14.32
N SER A 264 39.05 -22.44 -13.54
CA SER A 264 40.12 -22.06 -12.60
C SER A 264 40.34 -23.13 -11.52
N LEU A 265 39.27 -23.77 -11.06
CA LEU A 265 39.27 -24.77 -9.98
C LEU A 265 39.34 -26.21 -10.48
N GLN A 266 39.48 -26.44 -11.79
CA GLN A 266 39.34 -27.75 -12.42
C GLN A 266 40.27 -28.80 -11.81
N LYS A 267 41.55 -28.46 -11.61
CA LYS A 267 42.54 -29.37 -11.01
C LYS A 267 42.17 -29.78 -9.58
N GLU A 268 41.66 -28.84 -8.78
CA GLU A 268 41.25 -29.13 -7.40
C GLU A 268 39.98 -29.98 -7.36
N TYR A 269 39.02 -29.71 -8.24
CA TYR A 269 37.83 -30.56 -8.35
C TYR A 269 38.16 -31.98 -8.79
N LYS A 270 39.10 -32.17 -9.75
CA LYS A 270 39.60 -33.51 -10.11
C LYS A 270 40.14 -34.24 -8.87
N ILE A 271 41.02 -33.60 -8.10
CA ILE A 271 41.61 -34.21 -6.89
C ILE A 271 40.53 -34.57 -5.87
N HIS A 272 39.56 -33.67 -5.66
CA HIS A 272 38.47 -33.88 -4.70
C HIS A 272 37.58 -35.06 -5.11
N ILE A 273 37.25 -35.18 -6.40
CA ILE A 273 36.47 -36.31 -6.94
C ILE A 273 37.25 -37.63 -6.81
N LEU A 274 38.55 -37.63 -7.18
CA LEU A 274 39.42 -38.80 -7.03
C LEU A 274 39.57 -39.24 -5.57
N SER A 275 39.46 -38.30 -4.62
CA SER A 275 39.42 -38.60 -3.17
C SER A 275 38.06 -39.08 -2.65
N GLY A 276 37.07 -39.26 -3.53
CA GLY A 276 35.75 -39.85 -3.21
C GLY A 276 34.61 -38.84 -3.03
N ALA A 277 34.80 -37.56 -3.33
CA ALA A 277 33.74 -36.55 -3.22
C ALA A 277 32.64 -36.74 -4.27
N ARG A 278 31.37 -36.50 -3.89
CA ARG A 278 30.22 -36.56 -4.79
C ARG A 278 29.93 -35.18 -5.39
N THR A 279 29.15 -35.13 -6.47
CA THR A 279 28.70 -33.86 -7.09
C THR A 279 27.99 -32.93 -6.10
N LYS A 280 27.31 -33.48 -5.09
CA LYS A 280 26.66 -32.72 -4.01
C LYS A 280 27.67 -31.93 -3.15
N ASP A 281 28.88 -32.45 -2.96
CA ASP A 281 29.94 -31.78 -2.20
C ASP A 281 30.52 -30.59 -2.96
N ILE A 282 30.68 -30.74 -4.28
CA ILE A 282 31.09 -29.66 -5.19
C ILE A 282 29.99 -28.59 -5.26
N MET A 283 28.72 -28.99 -5.31
CA MET A 283 27.60 -28.06 -5.24
C MET A 283 27.62 -27.28 -3.93
N ALA A 284 27.74 -27.95 -2.78
CA ALA A 284 27.79 -27.29 -1.46
C ALA A 284 28.97 -26.30 -1.33
N ARG A 285 30.14 -26.64 -1.89
CA ARG A 285 31.31 -25.74 -1.95
C ARG A 285 31.02 -24.49 -2.78
N ASN A 286 30.37 -24.62 -3.93
CA ASN A 286 30.03 -23.50 -4.80
C ASN A 286 28.82 -22.68 -4.30
N SER A 287 27.87 -23.30 -3.59
CA SER A 287 26.75 -22.59 -2.93
C SER A 287 27.24 -21.53 -1.95
N VAL A 288 28.42 -21.71 -1.35
CA VAL A 288 29.06 -20.69 -0.50
C VAL A 288 29.25 -19.38 -1.28
N PHE A 289 29.63 -19.45 -2.56
CA PHE A 289 29.77 -18.25 -3.39
C PHE A 289 28.42 -17.56 -3.59
N VAL A 290 27.38 -18.31 -3.97
CA VAL A 290 26.03 -17.78 -4.19
C VAL A 290 25.49 -17.12 -2.92
N VAL A 291 25.59 -17.82 -1.78
CA VAL A 291 25.14 -17.31 -0.49
C VAL A 291 25.90 -16.05 -0.09
N LEU A 292 27.23 -16.02 -0.21
CA LEU A 292 28.02 -14.85 0.18
C LEU A 292 27.74 -13.63 -0.70
N VAL A 293 27.57 -13.83 -2.01
CA VAL A 293 27.20 -12.72 -2.91
C VAL A 293 25.86 -12.15 -2.47
N ASN A 294 24.86 -13.02 -2.21
CA ASN A 294 23.55 -12.56 -1.76
C ASN A 294 23.62 -11.89 -0.38
N VAL A 295 24.36 -12.45 0.59
CA VAL A 295 24.50 -11.81 1.91
C VAL A 295 25.16 -10.43 1.79
N ALA A 296 26.21 -10.29 0.98
CA ALA A 296 26.87 -9.01 0.75
C ALA A 296 25.93 -7.99 0.09
N THR A 297 25.19 -8.41 -0.96
CA THR A 297 24.20 -7.56 -1.62
C THR A 297 23.08 -7.14 -0.67
N PHE A 298 22.57 -8.06 0.16
CA PHE A 298 21.55 -7.78 1.15
C PHE A 298 22.04 -6.75 2.16
N CYS A 299 23.26 -6.88 2.66
CA CYS A 299 23.84 -5.89 3.56
C CYS A 299 23.92 -4.50 2.91
N LEU A 300 24.29 -4.40 1.62
CA LEU A 300 24.34 -3.11 0.92
C LEU A 300 22.95 -2.47 0.78
N ILE A 301 21.95 -3.26 0.38
CA ILE A 301 20.55 -2.82 0.30
C ILE A 301 20.04 -2.36 1.67
N PHE A 302 20.33 -3.13 2.72
CA PHE A 302 19.87 -2.83 4.07
C PHE A 302 20.52 -1.56 4.64
N VAL A 303 21.78 -1.29 4.29
CA VAL A 303 22.46 -0.02 4.58
C VAL A 303 21.78 1.15 3.86
N LEU A 304 21.41 0.99 2.58
CA LEU A 304 20.67 2.03 1.85
C LEU A 304 19.31 2.34 2.48
N ASN A 305 18.64 1.34 3.05
CA ASN A 305 17.38 1.52 3.78
C ASN A 305 17.56 2.05 5.22
N GLY A 306 18.77 2.47 5.60
CA GLY A 306 19.04 2.99 6.95
C GLY A 306 18.76 1.98 8.08
N PHE A 307 18.83 0.68 7.79
CA PHE A 307 18.49 -0.40 8.72
C PHE A 307 17.03 -0.41 9.21
N ALA A 308 16.11 0.28 8.51
CA ALA A 308 14.70 0.30 8.85
C ALA A 308 14.02 -1.04 8.52
N ILE A 309 13.23 -1.58 9.45
CA ILE A 309 12.36 -2.73 9.16
C ILE A 309 10.98 -2.19 8.73
N ASN A 310 10.81 -2.04 7.44
CA ASN A 310 9.60 -1.54 6.76
C ASN A 310 9.22 -2.47 5.61
N ILE A 311 8.16 -2.14 4.87
CA ILE A 311 7.72 -2.89 3.68
C ILE A 311 8.88 -3.06 2.67
N PHE A 312 9.72 -2.03 2.53
CA PHE A 312 10.93 -2.09 1.69
C PHE A 312 11.86 -3.24 2.09
N SER A 313 12.16 -3.41 3.38
CA SER A 313 12.97 -4.53 3.86
C SER A 313 12.34 -5.90 3.57
N VAL A 314 11.01 -6.02 3.61
CA VAL A 314 10.30 -7.27 3.28
C VAL A 314 10.46 -7.62 1.80
N VAL A 315 10.32 -6.63 0.90
CA VAL A 315 10.53 -6.81 -0.55
C VAL A 315 11.96 -7.24 -0.84
N ALA A 316 12.94 -6.60 -0.20
CA ALA A 316 14.35 -6.97 -0.29
C ALA A 316 14.58 -8.44 0.11
N PHE A 317 14.01 -8.89 1.24
CA PHE A 317 14.13 -10.29 1.68
C PHE A 317 13.58 -11.28 0.63
N ILE A 318 12.40 -10.99 0.08
CA ILE A 318 11.79 -11.84 -0.96
C ILE A 318 12.66 -11.88 -2.21
N TYR A 319 13.15 -10.72 -2.66
CA TYR A 319 14.07 -10.61 -3.79
C TYR A 319 15.32 -11.47 -3.59
N MET A 320 15.96 -11.40 -2.42
CA MET A 320 17.18 -12.17 -2.13
C MET A 320 16.93 -13.68 -2.09
N ILE A 321 15.79 -14.13 -1.54
CA ILE A 321 15.41 -15.54 -1.56
C ILE A 321 15.25 -16.03 -3.00
N LEU A 322 14.56 -15.27 -3.85
CA LEU A 322 14.40 -15.60 -5.27
C LEU A 322 15.74 -15.63 -6.00
N CYS A 323 16.63 -14.67 -5.75
CA CYS A 323 17.98 -14.65 -6.31
C CYS A 323 18.78 -15.89 -5.94
N ILE A 324 18.78 -16.30 -4.66
CA ILE A 324 19.47 -17.53 -4.22
C ILE A 324 18.90 -18.74 -4.98
N LEU A 325 17.59 -18.92 -5.00
CA LEU A 325 16.95 -20.06 -5.65
C LEU A 325 17.30 -20.15 -7.15
N ILE A 326 17.22 -19.03 -7.87
CA ILE A 326 17.50 -18.99 -9.31
C ILE A 326 18.98 -19.30 -9.58
N LEU A 327 19.90 -18.68 -8.84
CA LEU A 327 21.33 -18.90 -9.03
C LEU A 327 21.75 -20.33 -8.67
N GLU A 328 21.19 -20.92 -7.61
CA GLU A 328 21.40 -22.32 -7.24
C GLU A 328 20.89 -23.28 -8.31
N ILE A 329 19.70 -23.03 -8.89
CA ILE A 329 19.16 -23.83 -9.99
C ILE A 329 20.06 -23.73 -11.23
N VAL A 330 20.47 -22.53 -11.62
CA VAL A 330 21.36 -22.31 -12.78
C VAL A 330 22.70 -23.01 -12.54
N MET A 331 23.27 -22.88 -11.35
CA MET A 331 24.51 -23.53 -10.95
C MET A 331 24.40 -25.06 -11.04
N TYR A 332 23.32 -25.64 -10.50
CA TYR A 332 23.04 -27.06 -10.59
C TYR A 332 22.95 -27.53 -12.05
N LEU A 333 22.25 -26.78 -12.91
CA LEU A 333 22.13 -27.10 -14.34
C LEU A 333 23.48 -27.07 -15.05
N ILE A 334 24.36 -26.10 -14.73
CA ILE A 334 25.72 -26.04 -15.28
C ILE A 334 26.53 -27.26 -14.83
N LEU A 335 26.51 -27.60 -13.54
CA LEU A 335 27.24 -28.76 -13.00
C LEU A 335 26.73 -30.09 -13.56
N LYS A 336 25.43 -30.19 -13.87
CA LYS A 336 24.82 -31.38 -14.47
C LYS A 336 25.17 -31.53 -15.96
N ARG A 337 25.27 -30.43 -16.71
CA ARG A 337 25.58 -30.42 -18.16
C ARG A 337 27.07 -30.41 -18.46
N SER A 338 27.88 -29.81 -17.60
CA SER A 338 29.33 -29.93 -17.63
C SER A 338 29.61 -31.38 -17.26
N ASP A 339 29.71 -32.26 -18.25
CA ASP A 339 30.10 -33.65 -18.02
C ASP A 339 31.35 -33.64 -17.13
N LEU A 340 31.19 -34.04 -15.87
CA LEU A 340 32.30 -34.27 -14.94
C LEU A 340 33.32 -35.25 -15.51
N ILE A 341 32.98 -35.93 -16.61
CA ILE A 341 33.79 -36.81 -17.44
C ILE A 341 34.86 -36.05 -18.23
N ASP A 342 34.58 -34.86 -18.77
CA ASP A 342 35.62 -34.00 -19.41
C ASP A 342 36.57 -33.37 -18.37
N LEU A 343 36.13 -33.32 -17.11
CA LEU A 343 37.04 -33.05 -16.01
C LEU A 343 37.94 -34.24 -15.70
N ILE A 344 37.66 -35.49 -16.08
CA ILE A 344 38.49 -36.65 -15.72
C ILE A 344 39.39 -37.08 -16.90
N GLY A 345 38.96 -36.85 -18.15
CA GLY A 345 39.74 -37.16 -19.36
C GLY A 345 40.62 -36.00 -19.83
N ASP A 346 41.85 -35.95 -19.33
CA ASP A 346 43.07 -35.52 -20.05
C ASP A 346 44.28 -35.92 -19.18
#